data_AF-A0A6A3DK63-F1
#
_entry.id   AF-A0A6A3DK63-F1
#
_cell.length_a   1.000
_cell.length_b   1.000
_cell.length_c   1.000
_cell.angle_alpha   90.00
_cell.angle_beta   90.00
_cell.angle_gamma   90.00
#
_symmetry.space_group_name_H-M   'P 1'
#
loop_
_entity.id
_entity.type
_entity.pdbx_description
1 polymer ?
#
loop_
_entity_poly.entity_id
_entity_poly.type
_entity_poly.pdbx_seq_one_letter_code
_entity_poly.pdbx_strand_id
1 'polypeptide(L)' 'MLAYGIKYEVSSLGMTTERFGELQNLVMWEQLTEEARDALSETDFGEKFKVPFVDANFNANLEASRPFL' A
#
# COMPACT_ATOMS: atom_id res chain seq x y z
N MET A 1 2.61 -13.26 9.02
CA MET A 1 2.55 -11.85 9.47
C MET A 1 3.46 -11.02 8.58
N LEU A 2 3.26 -9.71 8.52
CA LEU A 2 4.11 -8.83 7.73
C LEU A 2 5.20 -8.18 8.60
N ALA A 3 6.39 -8.06 8.04
CA ALA A 3 7.50 -7.26 8.58
C ALA A 3 7.81 -6.12 7.62
N TYR A 4 7.83 -4.90 8.13
CA TYR A 4 8.47 -3.77 7.49
C TYR A 4 9.97 -3.75 7.85
N GLY A 5 10.82 -3.53 6.86
CA GLY A 5 12.28 -3.48 7.04
C GLY A 5 12.95 -2.59 6.00
N ILE A 6 14.18 -2.15 6.31
CA ILE A 6 15.01 -1.32 5.43
C ILE A 6 16.30 -2.08 5.14
N LYS A 7 16.66 -2.22 3.87
CA LYS A 7 17.94 -2.79 3.43
C LYS A 7 18.47 -1.96 2.27
N TYR A 8 19.75 -1.55 2.35
CA TYR A 8 20.39 -0.69 1.35
C TYR A 8 19.52 0.52 0.96
N GLU A 9 19.02 1.25 1.97
CA GLU A 9 18.17 2.45 1.81
C GLU A 9 16.80 2.23 1.14
N VAL A 10 16.43 0.99 0.85
CA VAL A 10 15.10 0.65 0.32
C VAL A 10 14.28 -0.01 1.42
N SER A 11 13.05 0.47 1.61
CA SER A 11 12.09 -0.15 2.50
C SER A 11 11.19 -1.13 1.76
N SER A 12 10.83 -2.25 2.41
CA SER A 12 9.98 -3.29 1.83
C SER A 12 9.17 -4.03 2.89
N LEU A 13 8.07 -4.64 2.45
CA LEU A 13 7.29 -5.59 3.24
C LEU A 13 7.68 -7.03 2.89
N GLY A 14 7.78 -7.89 3.90
CA GLY A 14 8.04 -9.32 3.74
C GLY A 14 7.24 -10.17 4.73
N MET A 15 7.07 -11.44 4.39
CA MET A 15 6.46 -12.41 5.31
C MET A 15 7.41 -12.73 6.47
N THR A 16 6.90 -12.80 7.68
CA THR A 16 7.66 -13.17 8.88
C THR A 16 6.87 -14.08 9.83
N THR A 17 7.62 -14.87 10.58
CA THR A 17 7.19 -15.65 11.75
C THR A 17 8.02 -15.34 13.01
N GLU A 18 9.03 -14.46 12.92
CA GLU A 18 9.99 -14.19 14.01
C GLU A 18 9.40 -13.33 15.13
N ARG A 19 8.38 -12.52 14.81
CA ARG A 19 7.73 -11.59 15.73
C ARG A 19 6.25 -11.52 15.45
N PHE A 20 5.46 -11.33 16.51
CA PHE A 20 4.05 -10.99 16.38
C PHE A 20 3.91 -9.52 15.97
N GLY A 21 3.13 -9.27 14.92
CA GLY A 21 2.79 -7.91 14.49
C GLY A 21 1.60 -7.34 15.27
N GLU A 22 1.29 -6.09 15.00
CA GLU A 22 0.11 -5.41 15.52
C GLU A 22 -0.93 -5.21 14.43
N LEU A 23 -2.20 -5.04 14.83
CA LEU A 23 -3.29 -4.64 13.93
C LEU A 23 -3.50 -3.12 14.03
N GLN A 24 -3.94 -2.50 12.93
CA GLN A 24 -4.25 -1.08 12.86
C GLN A 24 -5.74 -0.88 12.63
N ASN A 25 -6.26 0.29 12.98
CA ASN A 25 -7.63 0.66 12.61
C ASN A 25 -7.75 0.70 11.09
N LEU A 26 -8.69 -0.08 10.56
CA LEU A 26 -8.92 -0.20 9.14
C LEU A 26 -10.00 0.79 8.69
N VAL A 27 -9.68 1.55 7.63
CA VAL A 27 -10.65 2.28 6.81
C VAL A 27 -10.46 1.83 5.37
N MET A 28 -11.53 1.33 4.76
CA MET A 28 -11.53 0.87 3.37
C MET A 28 -11.72 2.05 2.41
N TRP A 29 -11.31 1.89 1.15
CA TRP A 29 -11.41 2.93 0.11
C TRP A 29 -12.84 3.49 -0.03
N GLU A 30 -13.82 2.60 0.00
CA GLU A 30 -15.25 2.93 -0.11
C GLU A 30 -15.81 3.59 1.16
N GLN A 31 -15.09 3.51 2.29
CA GLN A 31 -15.48 4.13 3.56
C GLN A 31 -14.93 5.56 3.71
N LEU A 32 -13.97 5.96 2.87
CA LEU A 32 -13.43 7.31 2.88
C LEU A 32 -14.47 8.33 2.40
N THR A 33 -14.29 9.59 2.80
CA THR A 33 -15.03 10.69 2.17
C THR A 33 -14.54 10.90 0.74
N GLU A 34 -15.33 11.61 -0.06
CA GLU A 34 -14.96 11.96 -1.43
C GLU A 34 -13.67 12.79 -1.44
N GLU A 35 -13.57 13.79 -0.57
CA GLU A 35 -12.40 14.67 -0.47
C GLU A 35 -11.11 13.90 -0.10
N ALA A 36 -11.22 12.86 0.72
CA ALA A 36 -10.08 12.02 1.07
C ALA A 36 -9.63 11.14 -0.11
N ARG A 37 -10.58 10.61 -0.90
CA ARG A 37 -10.25 9.86 -2.13
C ARG A 37 -9.61 10.76 -3.18
N ASP A 38 -10.13 11.97 -3.37
CA ASP A 38 -9.58 12.95 -4.30
C ASP A 38 -8.18 13.37 -3.89
N ALA A 39 -7.98 13.72 -2.61
CA ALA A 39 -6.67 14.08 -2.10
C ALA A 39 -5.64 12.96 -2.29
N LEU A 40 -5.99 11.70 -2.00
CA LEU A 40 -5.08 10.56 -2.20
C LEU A 40 -4.78 10.29 -3.69
N SER A 41 -5.69 10.65 -4.59
CA SER A 41 -5.54 10.44 -6.03
C SER A 41 -4.72 11.54 -6.71
N GLU A 42 -4.82 12.77 -6.22
CA GLU A 42 -4.20 13.95 -6.85
C GLU A 42 -2.91 14.42 -6.16
N THR A 43 -2.70 14.07 -4.89
CA THR A 43 -1.51 14.51 -4.14
C THR A 43 -0.25 13.87 -4.70
N ASP A 44 0.75 14.70 -4.97
CA ASP A 44 2.10 14.25 -5.30
C ASP A 44 2.85 13.82 -4.03
N PHE A 45 3.08 12.52 -3.89
CA PHE A 45 3.89 11.92 -2.81
C PHE A 45 5.37 11.78 -3.20
N GLY A 46 5.79 12.42 -4.30
CA GLY A 46 7.10 12.33 -4.90
C GLY A 46 7.18 11.21 -5.95
N GLU A 47 8.13 11.34 -6.87
CA GLU A 47 8.25 10.47 -8.06
C GLU A 47 8.33 8.97 -7.74
N LYS A 48 8.93 8.62 -6.59
CA LYS A 48 9.15 7.22 -6.17
C LYS A 48 7.95 6.60 -5.45
N PHE A 49 7.01 7.38 -4.94
CA PHE A 49 5.94 6.90 -4.09
C PHE A 49 4.59 7.15 -4.73
N LYS A 50 3.85 6.06 -4.99
CA LYS A 50 2.49 6.12 -5.52
C LYS A 50 1.53 5.48 -4.53
N VAL A 51 0.35 6.08 -4.35
CA VAL A 51 -0.70 5.47 -3.53
C VAL A 51 -1.20 4.21 -4.26
N PRO A 52 -1.11 3.02 -3.65
CA PRO A 52 -1.26 1.77 -4.40
C PRO A 52 -2.72 1.35 -4.63
N PHE A 53 -3.66 1.93 -3.90
CA PHE A 53 -5.07 1.51 -3.87
C PHE A 53 -6.04 2.52 -4.49
N VAL A 54 -5.55 3.64 -5.03
CA VAL A 54 -6.38 4.59 -5.78
C VAL A 54 -6.80 4.00 -7.13
N ASP A 55 -7.93 4.45 -7.66
CA ASP A 55 -8.53 3.92 -8.88
C ASP A 55 -7.55 3.86 -10.06
N ALA A 56 -6.71 4.89 -10.22
CA ALA A 56 -5.71 4.97 -11.28
C ALA A 56 -4.64 3.86 -11.21
N ASN A 57 -4.35 3.33 -10.01
CA ASN A 57 -3.26 2.39 -9.78
C ASN A 57 -3.73 0.99 -9.36
N PHE A 58 -4.96 0.84 -8.86
CA PHE A 58 -5.42 -0.38 -8.20
C PHE A 58 -5.34 -1.62 -9.09
N ASN A 59 -5.95 -1.60 -10.27
CA ASN A 59 -5.94 -2.75 -11.19
C ASN A 59 -4.52 -3.11 -11.67
N ALA A 60 -3.68 -2.10 -11.96
CA ALA A 60 -2.31 -2.33 -12.37
C ALA A 60 -1.49 -3.00 -11.26
N ASN A 61 -1.70 -2.59 -10.00
CA ASN A 61 -1.04 -3.19 -8.85
C ASN A 61 -1.54 -4.60 -8.54
N LEU A 62 -2.83 -4.88 -8.74
CA LEU A 62 -3.37 -6.23 -8.61
C LEU A 62 -2.71 -7.19 -9.61
N GLU A 63 -2.57 -6.78 -10.88
CA GLU A 63 -1.90 -7.59 -11.90
C GLU A 63 -0.41 -7.78 -11.56
N ALA A 64 0.28 -6.71 -11.14
CA ALA A 64 1.69 -6.79 -10.73
C ALA A 64 1.90 -7.67 -9.47
N SER A 65 0.88 -7.78 -8.61
CA SER A 65 0.93 -8.58 -7.37
C SER A 65 0.41 -10.00 -7.57
N ARG A 66 0.04 -10.38 -8.79
CA ARG A 66 -0.54 -11.69 -9.09
C ARG A 66 0.49 -12.80 -8.80
N PRO A 67 0.20 -13.75 -7.90
CA PRO A 67 1.18 -14.75 -7.47
C PRO A 67 1.39 -15.90 -8.46
N PHE A 68 0.48 -16.06 -9.43
CA PHE A 68 0.50 -17.16 -10.41
C PHE A 68 0.07 -16.64 -11.79
N LEU A 69 0.80 -17.00 -12.84
CA LEU A 69 0.44 -16.72 -14.24
C LEU A 69 -0.79 -17.50 -14.69
#